data_AF-A0AAV2DIS5-F1
#
_entry.id   AF-A0AAV2DIS5-F1
#
_cell.length_a   1.000
_cell.length_b   1.000
_cell.length_c   1.000
_cell.angle_alpha   90.00
_cell.angle_beta   90.00
_cell.angle_gamma   90.00
#
_symmetry.space_group_name_H-M   'P 1'
#
loop_
_entity.id
_entity.type
_entity.pdbx_description
1 polymer ?
#
loop_
_entity_poly.entity_id
_entity_poly.type
_entity_poly.pdbx_seq_one_letter_code
_entity_poly.pdbx_strand_id
1 'polypeptide(L)'
;MAEEEDSPAEGFQCGCGGDAFADSGYYFCRVCNSRVEGITETDDADEGLVNKDGGGGGLYNHHSKRRRPSAKEEPHEATKTKELSYEDYFNEVRCRYVSGIQRMIQLQCEALVENFNASPLICGVASAVWLRFLVTTEVFQDTWADETLMKSEPPEQGGESTRRNVHHDEPCNASGQRAVMVWFRRLREVIPLDHTLAISFLACHVAREAILPTDIVKWSVEGKLPYFGAHVEIVKRFAQPSLACPISPALMFRPSQPIPVQKLEAMAARIAKRIGLNLPPVNFYAVASRYLDQLSVPGEKILPHACRIYEWSMPPDLWLSTNELRIPTRVCAMAILVVSIRILYNLNGFGAWERSLCLSKGSSEIFAKSEGVQTSGFDSEELLQNLEAEYNEIEKPCEFTKDLTSYLRYCKDMVFAGAWSSSHSDQLEIEELKDKLWDSYQNAEEDLGTQGNTFNPKRSRSDDASDVSTQSATRSATRKFREMGHERALQDRKNGNPSKEAAVRKLKSDMEDDRFCYIPPRVKVKESGYLQYTRKQDEGVLRYVAHADYYILLRSCAKVAGVDVRIMHIAVLGLERRLAWLEKRIDHCLHSTPPSISCDFCRGDTASH
;
A
#
# COMPACT_ATOMS: atom_id res chain seq x y z
N MET A 1 24.80 -19.53 -31.50
CA MET A 1 24.06 -18.76 -32.51
C MET A 1 23.57 -17.50 -31.84
N ALA A 2 23.69 -16.39 -32.56
CA ALA A 2 23.61 -15.02 -32.08
C ALA A 2 22.33 -14.72 -31.28
N GLU A 3 22.47 -13.84 -30.29
CA GLU A 3 21.36 -13.06 -29.73
C GLU A 3 20.74 -12.26 -30.89
N GLU A 4 19.51 -12.60 -31.28
CA GLU A 4 18.74 -11.77 -32.21
C GLU A 4 18.26 -10.53 -31.47
N GLU A 5 18.75 -9.38 -31.92
CA GLU A 5 18.21 -8.06 -31.60
C GLU A 5 16.80 -7.96 -32.22
N ASP A 6 15.77 -7.85 -31.39
CA ASP A 6 14.40 -7.56 -31.83
C ASP A 6 14.36 -6.18 -32.52
N SER A 7 14.34 -6.21 -33.85
CA SER A 7 14.04 -5.05 -34.69
C SER A 7 12.62 -4.53 -34.40
N PRO A 8 12.42 -3.21 -34.25
CA PRO A 8 11.11 -2.64 -33.98
C PRO A 8 10.19 -2.86 -35.19
N ALA A 9 8.99 -3.38 -34.93
CA ALA A 9 7.96 -3.60 -35.94
C ALA A 9 7.65 -2.28 -36.68
N GLU A 10 8.14 -2.15 -37.92
CA GLU A 10 7.83 -1.04 -38.80
C GLU A 10 6.32 -1.05 -39.11
N GLY A 11 5.61 -0.01 -38.65
CA GLY A 11 4.20 0.21 -39.01
C GLY A 11 3.28 0.70 -37.89
N PHE A 12 3.71 0.73 -36.62
CA PHE A 12 2.89 1.26 -35.54
C PHE A 12 3.19 2.74 -35.25
N GLN A 13 2.23 3.63 -35.53
CA GLN A 13 2.34 5.05 -35.17
C GLN A 13 1.24 5.43 -34.16
N CYS A 14 1.54 5.26 -32.86
CA CYS A 14 0.76 5.90 -31.80
C CYS A 14 0.85 7.42 -31.94
N GLY A 15 -0.27 8.15 -31.81
CA GLY A 15 -0.28 9.63 -31.79
C GLY A 15 0.56 10.27 -30.66
N CYS A 16 1.13 9.44 -29.77
CA CYS A 16 2.05 9.80 -28.70
C CYS A 16 3.54 9.72 -29.07
N GLY A 17 3.89 9.21 -30.26
CA GLY A 17 5.27 9.10 -30.75
C GLY A 17 6.17 8.09 -30.02
N GLY A 18 5.59 7.17 -29.24
CA GLY A 18 6.33 6.15 -28.48
C GLY A 18 6.36 4.78 -29.15
N ASP A 19 7.47 4.08 -28.99
CA ASP A 19 7.70 2.75 -29.58
C ASP A 19 6.85 1.65 -28.93
N ALA A 20 6.60 0.57 -29.67
CA ALA A 20 5.86 -0.60 -29.20
C ALA A 20 6.76 -1.64 -28.51
N PHE A 21 6.19 -2.44 -27.61
CA PHE A 21 6.83 -3.62 -27.04
C PHE A 21 5.84 -4.77 -26.93
N ALA A 22 6.35 -6.01 -27.04
CA ALA A 22 5.56 -7.22 -26.89
C ALA A 22 5.46 -7.62 -25.40
N ASP A 23 4.25 -7.93 -24.96
CA ASP A 23 3.98 -8.63 -23.70
C ASP A 23 2.82 -9.59 -23.92
N SER A 24 2.99 -10.87 -23.58
CA SER A 24 1.94 -11.90 -23.68
C SER A 24 1.28 -12.05 -25.07
N GLY A 25 2.05 -11.90 -26.15
CA GLY A 25 1.55 -12.03 -27.54
C GLY A 25 0.75 -10.83 -28.06
N TYR A 26 0.76 -9.71 -27.33
CA TYR A 26 0.15 -8.45 -27.74
C TYR A 26 1.17 -7.31 -27.69
N TYR A 27 1.06 -6.38 -28.63
CA TYR A 27 1.91 -5.19 -28.65
C TYR A 27 1.25 -4.02 -27.90
N PHE A 28 2.03 -3.34 -27.08
CA PHE A 28 1.61 -2.17 -26.31
C PHE A 28 2.53 -0.98 -26.58
N CYS A 29 1.99 0.24 -26.56
CA CYS A 29 2.81 1.44 -26.60
C CYS A 29 3.52 1.69 -25.26
N ARG A 30 4.85 1.86 -25.25
CA ARG A 30 5.63 2.10 -24.03
C ARG A 30 5.27 3.38 -23.26
N VAL A 31 4.66 4.36 -23.93
CA VAL A 31 4.42 5.69 -23.35
C VAL A 31 3.02 5.84 -22.77
N CYS A 32 1.99 5.32 -23.45
CA CYS A 32 0.60 5.48 -23.02
C CYS A 32 -0.11 4.15 -22.72
N ASN A 33 0.58 3.03 -22.91
CA ASN A 33 0.09 1.68 -22.64
C ASN A 33 -1.20 1.30 -23.40
N SER A 34 -1.50 2.00 -24.48
CA SER A 34 -2.57 1.60 -25.40
C SER A 34 -2.16 0.32 -26.13
N ARG A 35 -3.10 -0.62 -26.20
CA ARG A 35 -2.94 -1.87 -26.93
C ARG A 35 -3.02 -1.58 -28.43
N VAL A 36 -2.10 -2.16 -29.20
CA VAL A 36 -2.14 -2.11 -30.66
C VAL A 36 -3.19 -3.10 -31.16
N GLU A 37 -4.20 -2.62 -31.88
CA GLU A 37 -5.21 -3.48 -32.50
C GLU A 37 -4.73 -3.95 -33.88
N GLY A 38 -4.81 -5.25 -34.16
CA GLY A 38 -4.54 -5.84 -35.48
C GLY A 38 -3.19 -6.50 -35.68
N ILE A 39 -2.33 -6.61 -34.65
CA ILE A 39 -1.08 -7.37 -34.70
C ILE A 39 -1.10 -8.43 -33.60
N THR A 40 -1.18 -9.69 -34.01
CA THR A 40 -1.03 -10.89 -33.17
C THR A 40 0.02 -11.76 -33.84
N GLU A 41 1.07 -12.13 -33.11
CA GLU A 41 2.03 -13.14 -33.56
C GLU A 41 1.28 -14.45 -33.84
N THR A 42 1.42 -14.94 -35.07
CA THR A 42 0.93 -16.24 -35.49
C THR A 42 2.16 -17.07 -35.81
N ASP A 43 2.51 -17.95 -34.87
CA ASP A 43 3.53 -18.97 -35.09
C ASP A 43 2.91 -20.09 -35.95
N ASP A 44 3.09 -19.99 -37.27
CA ASP A 44 2.89 -21.10 -38.19
C ASP A 44 4.19 -21.93 -38.28
N ALA A 45 4.01 -23.25 -38.13
CA ALA A 45 5.06 -24.26 -38.09
C ALA A 45 5.74 -24.50 -39.44
N ASP A 46 6.98 -25.03 -39.44
CA ASP A 46 7.34 -26.12 -40.37
C ASP A 46 8.63 -26.89 -40.04
N GLU A 47 8.60 -28.15 -40.51
CA GLU A 47 9.68 -29.16 -40.73
C GLU A 47 10.16 -29.99 -39.51
N GLY A 48 10.17 -31.33 -39.49
CA GLY A 48 10.06 -32.34 -40.53
C GLY A 48 11.35 -33.18 -40.63
N LEU A 49 11.51 -34.28 -39.88
CA LEU A 49 12.51 -35.33 -40.17
C LEU A 49 12.06 -36.73 -39.68
N VAL A 50 12.45 -37.74 -40.45
CA VAL A 50 11.83 -39.06 -40.62
C VAL A 50 12.72 -40.21 -40.12
N ASN A 51 12.09 -41.27 -39.54
CA ASN A 51 12.50 -42.70 -39.42
C ASN A 51 13.73 -43.06 -38.53
N LYS A 52 13.83 -44.17 -37.76
CA LYS A 52 13.55 -45.60 -38.08
C LYS A 52 13.82 -46.52 -36.84
N ASP A 53 13.10 -47.66 -36.81
CA ASP A 53 13.47 -49.02 -36.36
C ASP A 53 13.72 -49.45 -34.89
N GLY A 54 12.97 -50.51 -34.51
CA GLY A 54 13.39 -51.65 -33.67
C GLY A 54 12.92 -51.61 -32.21
N GLY A 55 12.17 -52.56 -31.63
CA GLY A 55 11.95 -53.97 -31.93
C GLY A 55 12.31 -54.83 -30.70
N GLY A 56 11.34 -55.59 -30.16
CA GLY A 56 11.53 -56.68 -29.18
C GLY A 56 11.27 -56.28 -27.71
N GLY A 57 10.49 -56.97 -26.87
CA GLY A 57 10.00 -58.35 -26.90
C GLY A 57 10.73 -59.22 -25.87
N GLY A 58 10.05 -59.62 -24.78
CA GLY A 58 10.50 -60.68 -23.84
C GLY A 58 10.16 -60.38 -22.37
N LEU A 59 9.13 -60.97 -21.77
CA LEU A 59 9.02 -62.34 -21.18
C LEU A 59 9.57 -62.47 -19.75
N TYR A 60 8.62 -62.63 -18.82
CA TYR A 60 8.59 -63.25 -17.47
C TYR A 60 9.83 -63.97 -16.94
N ASN A 61 10.10 -63.84 -15.63
CA ASN A 61 9.95 -64.99 -14.72
C ASN A 61 9.82 -64.67 -13.21
N HIS A 62 9.03 -65.53 -12.56
CA HIS A 62 8.81 -65.76 -11.13
C HIS A 62 10.08 -66.10 -10.34
N HIS A 63 10.13 -65.77 -9.03
CA HIS A 63 10.06 -66.79 -7.96
C HIS A 63 10.18 -66.24 -6.52
N SER A 64 9.28 -66.72 -5.65
CA SER A 64 9.47 -67.11 -4.24
C SER A 64 9.62 -65.98 -3.19
N LYS A 65 8.92 -65.96 -2.04
CA LYS A 65 8.62 -67.07 -1.11
C LYS A 65 7.31 -66.87 -0.34
N ARG A 66 6.63 -68.01 -0.17
CA ARG A 66 5.48 -68.28 0.72
C ARG A 66 6.02 -68.51 2.15
N ARG A 67 5.43 -67.88 3.16
CA ARG A 67 5.39 -68.37 4.56
C ARG A 67 3.92 -68.41 5.02
N ARG A 68 3.55 -69.51 5.69
CA ARG A 68 2.28 -69.77 6.42
C ARG A 68 2.70 -70.48 7.71
N PRO A 69 1.82 -70.67 8.71
CA PRO A 69 0.88 -69.73 9.33
C PRO A 69 1.03 -69.76 10.88
N SER A 70 0.44 -68.84 11.63
CA SER A 70 0.15 -69.10 13.05
C SER A 70 -1.12 -68.39 13.51
N ALA A 71 -1.95 -69.19 14.16
CA ALA A 71 -3.03 -68.90 15.11
C ALA A 71 -4.16 -67.94 14.74
N LYS A 72 -5.37 -68.44 14.99
CA LYS A 72 -6.67 -67.79 14.88
C LYS A 72 -6.83 -66.81 16.05
N GLU A 73 -7.22 -65.58 15.75
CA GLU A 73 -8.02 -64.75 16.64
C GLU A 73 -9.37 -64.51 15.96
N GLU A 74 -10.44 -64.61 16.75
CA GLU A 74 -11.82 -64.34 16.33
C GLU A 74 -12.00 -62.86 15.96
N PRO A 75 -12.95 -62.53 15.07
CA PRO A 75 -12.97 -61.23 14.43
C PRO A 75 -13.45 -60.16 15.41
N HIS A 76 -12.52 -59.30 15.82
CA HIS A 76 -12.87 -57.95 16.24
C HIS A 76 -13.62 -57.28 15.08
N GLU A 77 -14.84 -56.86 15.39
CA GLU A 77 -15.74 -56.08 14.56
C GLU A 77 -14.96 -54.91 13.97
N ALA A 78 -14.52 -55.07 12.71
CA ALA A 78 -13.88 -54.02 11.96
C ALA A 78 -14.90 -52.90 11.84
N THR A 79 -14.66 -51.80 12.57
CA THR A 79 -15.29 -50.52 12.31
C THR A 79 -15.08 -50.24 10.83
N LYS A 80 -16.12 -50.42 10.00
CA LYS A 80 -16.09 -50.04 8.60
C LYS A 80 -15.68 -48.57 8.56
N THR A 81 -14.46 -48.29 8.12
CA THR A 81 -14.05 -46.96 7.70
C THR A 81 -15.06 -46.54 6.64
N LYS A 82 -15.90 -45.57 6.96
CA LYS A 82 -16.91 -45.03 6.05
C LYS A 82 -16.18 -44.53 4.81
N GLU A 83 -16.41 -45.17 3.66
CA GLU A 83 -15.93 -44.67 2.38
C GLU A 83 -16.46 -43.24 2.19
N LEU A 84 -15.56 -42.29 1.94
CA LEU A 84 -15.92 -40.90 1.74
C LEU A 84 -16.55 -40.74 0.36
N SER A 85 -17.67 -40.04 0.30
CA SER A 85 -18.29 -39.66 -0.97
C SER A 85 -17.55 -38.49 -1.62
N TYR A 86 -17.70 -38.32 -2.93
CA TYR A 86 -17.21 -37.14 -3.65
C TYR A 86 -17.66 -35.82 -3.01
N GLU A 87 -18.91 -35.78 -2.54
CA GLU A 87 -19.49 -34.62 -1.85
C GLU A 87 -18.80 -34.31 -0.52
N ASP A 88 -18.38 -35.33 0.22
CA ASP A 88 -17.70 -35.13 1.50
C ASP A 88 -16.40 -34.32 1.30
N TYR A 89 -15.66 -34.55 0.21
CA TYR A 89 -14.39 -33.86 -0.05
C TYR A 89 -14.58 -32.36 -0.32
N PHE A 90 -15.40 -31.99 -1.30
CA PHE A 90 -15.54 -30.56 -1.64
C PHE A 90 -16.27 -29.79 -0.55
N ASN A 91 -17.25 -30.42 0.12
CA ASN A 91 -17.96 -29.79 1.23
C ASN A 91 -17.01 -29.49 2.38
N GLU A 92 -16.18 -30.45 2.77
CA GLU A 92 -15.21 -30.26 3.85
C GLU A 92 -14.18 -29.18 3.50
N VAL A 93 -13.58 -29.23 2.30
CA VAL A 93 -12.60 -28.22 1.85
C VAL A 93 -13.21 -26.82 1.86
N ARG A 94 -14.42 -26.67 1.30
CA ARG A 94 -15.17 -25.41 1.25
C ARG A 94 -15.51 -24.89 2.64
N CYS A 95 -16.17 -25.70 3.46
CA CYS A 95 -16.62 -25.31 4.79
C CYS A 95 -15.44 -24.96 5.69
N ARG A 96 -14.35 -25.73 5.63
CA ARG A 96 -13.14 -25.48 6.41
C ARG A 96 -12.49 -24.16 6.03
N TYR A 97 -12.34 -23.88 4.73
CA TYR A 97 -11.78 -22.63 4.26
C TYR A 97 -12.63 -21.42 4.65
N VAL A 98 -13.93 -21.45 4.32
CA VAL A 98 -14.86 -20.34 4.61
C VAL A 98 -14.95 -20.06 6.11
N SER A 99 -15.03 -21.11 6.93
CA SER A 99 -15.07 -20.96 8.40
C SER A 99 -13.76 -20.38 8.95
N GLY A 100 -12.62 -20.73 8.36
CA GLY A 100 -11.33 -20.16 8.76
C GLY A 100 -11.20 -18.69 8.40
N ILE A 101 -11.65 -18.28 7.21
CA ILE A 101 -11.75 -16.86 6.81
C ILE A 101 -12.66 -16.10 7.78
N GLN A 102 -13.83 -16.65 8.09
CA GLN A 102 -14.74 -16.06 9.08
C GLN A 102 -14.07 -15.89 10.44
N ARG A 103 -13.29 -16.89 10.90
CA ARG A 103 -12.57 -16.78 12.17
C ARG A 103 -11.45 -15.74 12.11
N MET A 104 -10.75 -15.58 10.98
CA MET A 104 -9.78 -14.50 10.80
C MET A 104 -10.44 -13.12 10.96
N ILE A 105 -11.56 -12.88 10.29
CA ILE A 105 -12.32 -11.62 10.39
C ILE A 105 -12.75 -11.39 11.84
N GLN A 106 -13.21 -12.44 12.54
CA GLN A 106 -13.62 -12.34 13.92
C GLN A 106 -12.45 -11.97 14.85
N LEU A 107 -11.30 -12.63 14.72
CA LEU A 107 -10.08 -12.32 15.48
C LEU A 107 -9.62 -10.88 15.23
N GLN A 108 -9.72 -10.40 14.00
CA GLN A 108 -9.38 -9.02 13.64
C GLN A 108 -10.33 -8.03 14.29
N CYS A 109 -11.65 -8.27 14.24
CA CYS A 109 -12.63 -7.39 14.88
C CYS A 109 -12.51 -7.41 16.41
N GLU A 110 -12.30 -8.57 17.02
CA GLU A 110 -12.02 -8.73 18.46
C GLU A 110 -10.82 -7.85 18.85
N ALA A 111 -9.69 -7.98 18.15
CA ALA A 111 -8.50 -7.16 18.41
C ALA A 111 -8.73 -5.66 18.17
N LEU A 112 -9.51 -5.27 17.15
CA LEU A 112 -9.85 -3.87 16.88
C LEU A 112 -10.64 -3.22 18.02
N VAL A 113 -11.57 -3.96 18.62
CA VAL A 113 -12.35 -3.50 19.77
C VAL A 113 -11.48 -3.44 21.02
N GLU A 114 -10.78 -4.53 21.33
CA GLU A 114 -10.05 -4.70 22.59
C GLU A 114 -8.79 -3.82 22.67
N ASN A 115 -8.01 -3.76 21.58
CA ASN A 115 -6.68 -3.15 21.59
C ASN A 115 -6.64 -1.77 20.92
N PHE A 116 -7.63 -1.44 20.08
CA PHE A 116 -7.63 -0.23 19.25
C PHE A 116 -8.86 0.65 19.43
N ASN A 117 -9.67 0.37 20.47
CA ASN A 117 -10.80 1.19 20.88
C ASN A 117 -11.84 1.44 19.77
N ALA A 118 -11.97 0.51 18.83
CA ALA A 118 -13.04 0.54 17.85
C ALA A 118 -14.39 0.20 18.50
N SER A 119 -15.48 0.78 18.01
CA SER A 119 -16.82 0.46 18.51
C SER A 119 -17.15 -1.03 18.31
N PRO A 120 -17.74 -1.73 19.30
CA PRO A 120 -18.23 -3.10 19.13
C PRO A 120 -19.24 -3.27 17.97
N LEU A 121 -19.83 -2.17 17.49
CA LEU A 121 -20.67 -2.14 16.28
C LEU A 121 -19.97 -2.77 15.07
N ILE A 122 -18.64 -2.64 14.96
CA ILE A 122 -17.89 -3.19 13.82
C ILE A 122 -18.09 -4.69 13.66
N CYS A 123 -18.28 -5.44 14.75
CA CYS A 123 -18.47 -6.89 14.69
C CYS A 123 -19.77 -7.26 13.96
N GLY A 124 -20.85 -6.53 14.24
CA GLY A 124 -22.14 -6.72 13.57
C GLY A 124 -22.08 -6.31 12.10
N VAL A 125 -21.42 -5.20 11.80
CA VAL A 125 -21.23 -4.72 10.42
C VAL A 125 -20.36 -5.68 9.61
N ALA A 126 -19.21 -6.10 10.15
CA ALA A 126 -18.30 -7.04 9.50
C ALA A 126 -19.00 -8.38 9.20
N SER A 127 -19.82 -8.87 10.13
CA SER A 127 -20.62 -10.09 9.93
C SER A 127 -21.60 -9.94 8.75
N ALA A 128 -22.34 -8.82 8.69
CA ALA A 128 -23.27 -8.56 7.60
C ALA A 128 -22.57 -8.38 6.25
N VAL A 129 -21.44 -7.67 6.23
CA VAL A 129 -20.60 -7.49 5.03
C VAL A 129 -20.05 -8.82 4.55
N TRP A 130 -19.48 -9.64 5.45
CA TRP A 130 -18.91 -10.95 5.13
C TRP A 130 -19.95 -11.89 4.52
N LEU A 131 -21.11 -12.03 5.15
CA LEU A 131 -22.16 -12.94 4.68
C LEU A 131 -22.70 -12.51 3.31
N ARG A 132 -22.93 -11.20 3.09
CA ARG A 132 -23.36 -10.70 1.78
C ARG A 132 -22.27 -10.91 0.73
N PHE A 133 -21.01 -10.67 1.07
CA PHE A 133 -19.90 -10.91 0.17
C PHE A 133 -19.80 -12.40 -0.21
N LEU A 134 -19.94 -13.30 0.76
CA LEU A 134 -19.89 -14.75 0.54
C LEU A 134 -20.99 -15.24 -0.40
N VAL A 135 -22.19 -14.65 -0.36
CA VAL A 135 -23.24 -14.95 -1.34
C VAL A 135 -22.79 -14.57 -2.75
N THR A 136 -22.15 -13.41 -2.92
CA THR A 136 -21.67 -12.93 -4.24
C THR A 136 -20.50 -13.73 -4.81
N THR A 137 -19.84 -14.58 -4.03
CA THR A 137 -18.72 -15.41 -4.50
C THR A 137 -19.19 -16.73 -5.11
N GLU A 138 -20.47 -17.10 -4.89
CA GLU A 138 -21.12 -18.27 -5.48
C GLU A 138 -20.45 -19.62 -5.12
N VAL A 139 -19.52 -19.64 -4.17
CA VAL A 139 -18.81 -20.86 -3.75
C VAL A 139 -19.72 -21.92 -3.12
N PHE A 140 -20.93 -21.52 -2.70
CA PHE A 140 -21.96 -22.40 -2.16
C PHE A 140 -23.01 -22.86 -3.17
N GLN A 141 -22.90 -22.50 -4.45
CA GLN A 141 -23.76 -23.07 -5.49
C GLN A 141 -23.49 -24.58 -5.65
N ASP A 142 -24.54 -25.35 -5.97
CA ASP A 142 -24.45 -26.81 -6.08
C ASP A 142 -23.49 -27.25 -7.19
N THR A 143 -23.40 -26.48 -8.28
CA THR A 143 -22.53 -26.77 -9.43
C THR A 143 -21.08 -26.32 -9.24
N TRP A 144 -20.76 -25.61 -8.14
CA TRP A 144 -19.46 -24.96 -7.96
C TRP A 144 -18.29 -25.96 -8.03
N ALA A 145 -18.43 -27.12 -7.39
CA ALA A 145 -17.35 -28.10 -7.31
C ALA A 145 -17.00 -28.66 -8.70
N ASP A 146 -18.02 -29.06 -9.47
CA ASP A 146 -17.87 -29.64 -10.80
C ASP A 146 -17.39 -28.61 -11.82
N GLU A 147 -17.98 -27.41 -11.81
CA GLU A 147 -17.52 -26.30 -12.66
C GLU A 147 -16.06 -25.92 -12.40
N THR A 148 -15.64 -25.96 -11.14
CA THR A 148 -14.26 -25.65 -10.76
C THR A 148 -13.29 -26.71 -11.29
N LEU A 149 -13.69 -27.98 -11.30
CA LEU A 149 -12.88 -29.05 -11.90
C LEU A 149 -12.82 -28.91 -13.42
N MET A 150 -13.97 -28.74 -14.09
CA MET A 150 -14.01 -28.56 -15.55
C MET A 150 -13.16 -27.37 -16.01
N LYS A 151 -13.23 -26.23 -15.32
CA LYS A 151 -12.43 -25.04 -15.64
C LYS A 151 -10.92 -25.22 -15.38
N SER A 152 -10.52 -26.25 -14.63
CA SER A 152 -9.12 -26.55 -14.33
C SER A 152 -8.44 -27.45 -15.37
N GLU A 153 -9.22 -28.02 -16.29
CA GLU A 153 -8.74 -28.94 -17.30
C GLU A 153 -8.06 -28.16 -18.44
N PRO A 154 -6.87 -28.59 -18.90
CA PRO A 154 -6.23 -27.96 -20.05
C PRO A 154 -7.07 -28.17 -21.31
N PRO A 155 -7.04 -27.23 -22.28
CA PRO A 155 -7.67 -27.46 -23.57
C PRO A 155 -7.09 -28.74 -24.20
N GLU A 156 -7.96 -29.62 -24.71
CA GLU A 156 -7.62 -30.96 -25.19
C GLU A 156 -6.40 -30.96 -26.12
N GLN A 157 -5.22 -31.32 -25.59
CA GLN A 157 -4.09 -31.75 -26.40
C GLN A 157 -4.10 -33.28 -26.37
N GLY A 158 -4.39 -33.89 -27.51
CA GLY A 158 -4.57 -35.32 -27.70
C GLY A 158 -3.31 -36.14 -27.42
N GLY A 159 -3.05 -36.41 -26.13
CA GLY A 159 -2.07 -37.36 -25.67
C GLY A 159 -2.50 -37.95 -24.33
N GLU A 160 -2.85 -39.23 -24.31
CA GLU A 160 -3.14 -39.99 -23.08
C GLU A 160 -1.93 -39.93 -22.13
N SER A 161 -1.91 -38.98 -21.20
CA SER A 161 -0.95 -39.00 -20.11
C SER A 161 -1.47 -39.91 -19.00
N THR A 162 -1.11 -41.19 -19.06
CA THR A 162 -1.36 -42.16 -17.97
C THR A 162 -0.43 -41.87 -16.79
N ARG A 163 -0.68 -40.79 -16.04
CA ARG A 163 -0.06 -40.59 -14.72
C ARG A 163 -0.85 -41.37 -13.68
N ARG A 164 -0.23 -42.43 -13.15
CA ARG A 164 -0.83 -43.26 -12.08
C ARG A 164 -1.04 -42.41 -10.83
N ASN A 165 -2.28 -42.41 -10.31
CA ASN A 165 -2.64 -41.79 -9.04
C ASN A 165 -1.84 -42.42 -7.88
N VAL A 166 -1.01 -41.62 -7.22
CA VAL A 166 -0.31 -42.01 -5.97
C VAL A 166 -1.24 -41.90 -4.75
N HIS A 167 -2.34 -41.14 -4.89
CA HIS A 167 -3.39 -41.01 -3.89
C HIS A 167 -4.64 -41.77 -4.36
N HIS A 168 -4.73 -43.06 -4.04
CA HIS A 168 -5.77 -43.95 -4.56
C HIS A 168 -7.21 -43.62 -4.10
N ASP A 169 -7.36 -42.84 -3.02
CA ASP A 169 -8.66 -42.60 -2.38
C ASP A 169 -9.22 -41.19 -2.63
N GLU A 170 -8.43 -40.25 -3.17
CA GLU A 170 -8.90 -38.87 -3.41
C GLU A 170 -9.43 -38.67 -4.84
N PRO A 171 -10.47 -37.83 -5.01
CA PRO A 171 -10.93 -37.46 -6.35
C PRO A 171 -9.86 -36.67 -7.12
N CYS A 172 -9.74 -36.94 -8.41
CA CYS A 172 -8.84 -36.25 -9.34
C CYS A 172 -9.63 -35.70 -10.55
N ASN A 173 -9.13 -34.63 -11.18
CA ASN A 173 -9.65 -34.17 -12.47
C ASN A 173 -9.13 -35.04 -13.64
N ALA A 174 -9.59 -34.79 -14.87
CA ALA A 174 -9.17 -35.56 -16.05
C ALA A 174 -7.64 -35.54 -16.30
N SER A 175 -6.95 -34.47 -15.86
CA SER A 175 -5.49 -34.33 -15.95
C SER A 175 -4.70 -35.02 -14.82
N GLY A 176 -5.38 -35.73 -13.91
CA GLY A 176 -4.76 -36.42 -12.77
C GLY A 176 -4.34 -35.49 -11.62
N GLN A 177 -4.84 -34.24 -11.58
CA GLN A 177 -4.63 -33.35 -10.43
C GLN A 177 -5.62 -33.67 -9.31
N ARG A 178 -5.15 -33.63 -8.06
CA ARG A 178 -5.99 -33.79 -6.86
C ARG A 178 -7.09 -32.72 -6.81
N ALA A 179 -8.36 -33.12 -6.85
CA ALA A 179 -9.52 -32.22 -6.85
C ALA A 179 -9.55 -31.30 -5.62
N VAL A 180 -9.20 -31.84 -4.45
CA VAL A 180 -9.04 -31.09 -3.18
C VAL A 180 -8.14 -29.85 -3.34
N MET A 181 -7.03 -29.98 -4.07
CA MET A 181 -6.10 -28.88 -4.30
C MET A 181 -6.63 -27.88 -5.33
N VAL A 182 -7.39 -28.34 -6.32
CA VAL A 182 -8.03 -27.47 -7.32
C VAL A 182 -9.09 -26.59 -6.65
N TRP A 183 -9.98 -27.18 -5.85
CA TRP A 183 -10.99 -26.45 -5.09
C TRP A 183 -10.37 -25.45 -4.10
N PHE A 184 -9.34 -25.87 -3.36
CA PHE A 184 -8.62 -24.97 -2.45
C PHE A 184 -7.99 -23.77 -3.18
N ARG A 185 -7.30 -24.01 -4.31
CA ARG A 185 -6.72 -22.93 -5.12
C ARG A 185 -7.81 -21.96 -5.59
N ARG A 186 -8.95 -22.48 -6.05
CA ARG A 186 -10.09 -21.66 -6.48
C ARG A 186 -10.66 -20.83 -5.33
N LEU A 187 -10.79 -21.39 -4.13
CA LEU A 187 -11.23 -20.66 -2.94
C LEU A 187 -10.26 -19.52 -2.57
N ARG A 188 -8.95 -19.77 -2.64
CA ARG A 188 -7.90 -18.74 -2.43
C ARG A 188 -7.90 -17.64 -3.48
N GLU A 189 -8.32 -17.94 -4.70
CA GLU A 189 -8.44 -16.98 -5.79
C GLU A 189 -9.69 -16.10 -5.65
N VAL A 190 -10.84 -16.70 -5.31
CA VAL A 190 -12.12 -16.01 -5.20
C VAL A 190 -12.26 -15.25 -3.87
N ILE A 191 -11.71 -15.80 -2.79
CA ILE A 191 -11.71 -15.21 -1.45
C ILE A 191 -10.27 -15.24 -0.89
N PRO A 192 -9.35 -14.43 -1.41
CA PRO A 192 -8.00 -14.36 -0.87
C PRO A 192 -7.98 -13.80 0.56
N LEU A 193 -6.96 -14.16 1.33
CA LEU A 193 -6.89 -13.82 2.76
C LEU A 193 -6.92 -12.32 3.03
N ASP A 194 -6.41 -11.50 2.11
CA ASP A 194 -6.42 -10.03 2.22
C ASP A 194 -7.84 -9.43 2.26
N HIS A 195 -8.86 -10.17 1.82
CA HIS A 195 -10.26 -9.79 2.00
C HIS A 195 -10.66 -9.71 3.47
N THR A 196 -9.99 -10.44 4.37
CA THR A 196 -10.25 -10.35 5.82
C THR A 196 -9.98 -8.93 6.32
N LEU A 197 -8.79 -8.39 6.03
CA LEU A 197 -8.41 -7.02 6.36
C LEU A 197 -9.30 -5.99 5.67
N ALA A 198 -9.65 -6.22 4.40
CA ALA A 198 -10.52 -5.30 3.67
C ALA A 198 -11.93 -5.23 4.28
N ILE A 199 -12.49 -6.36 4.72
CA ILE A 199 -13.79 -6.42 5.40
C ILE A 199 -13.71 -5.77 6.78
N SER A 200 -12.67 -6.03 7.56
CA SER A 200 -12.47 -5.39 8.86
C SER A 200 -12.33 -3.86 8.72
N PHE A 201 -11.53 -3.39 7.76
CA PHE A 201 -11.44 -1.96 7.46
C PHE A 201 -12.78 -1.38 7.00
N LEU A 202 -13.50 -2.07 6.12
CA LEU A 202 -14.80 -1.63 5.63
C LEU A 202 -15.83 -1.52 6.77
N ALA A 203 -15.80 -2.44 7.73
CA ALA A 203 -16.64 -2.38 8.91
C ALA A 203 -16.35 -1.15 9.77
N CYS A 204 -15.08 -0.83 10.01
CA CYS A 204 -14.66 0.41 10.67
C CYS A 204 -15.15 1.65 9.92
N HIS A 205 -14.99 1.68 8.59
CA HIS A 205 -15.43 2.81 7.75
C HIS A 205 -16.94 3.05 7.83
N VAL A 206 -17.73 1.98 7.72
CA VAL A 206 -19.20 2.05 7.83
C VAL A 206 -19.65 2.45 9.24
N ALA A 207 -18.95 1.98 10.27
CA ALA A 207 -19.16 2.38 11.66
C ALA A 207 -18.65 3.81 11.98
N ARG A 208 -18.11 4.53 10.99
CA ARG A 208 -17.58 5.90 11.12
C ARG A 208 -16.38 6.00 12.07
N GLU A 209 -15.60 4.93 12.21
CA GLU A 209 -14.37 4.95 12.99
C GLU A 209 -13.27 5.78 12.34
N ALA A 210 -12.39 6.36 13.14
CA ALA A 210 -11.20 7.10 12.67
C ALA A 210 -10.00 6.18 12.37
N ILE A 211 -10.27 4.94 11.96
CA ILE A 211 -9.26 3.92 11.63
C ILE A 211 -8.96 3.99 10.14
N LEU A 212 -7.69 4.15 9.78
CA LEU A 212 -7.23 4.34 8.42
C LEU A 212 -6.65 3.04 7.84
N PRO A 213 -6.60 2.89 6.50
CA PRO A 213 -5.94 1.74 5.88
C PRO A 213 -4.48 1.57 6.32
N THR A 214 -3.77 2.67 6.60
CA THR A 214 -2.40 2.65 7.13
C THR A 214 -2.32 1.95 8.49
N ASP A 215 -3.34 2.10 9.34
CA ASP A 215 -3.37 1.50 10.66
C ASP A 215 -3.55 -0.01 10.56
N ILE A 216 -4.54 -0.45 9.77
CA ILE A 216 -4.83 -1.87 9.55
C ILE A 216 -3.59 -2.60 9.01
N VAL A 217 -2.92 -2.03 8.00
CA VAL A 217 -1.69 -2.61 7.45
C VAL A 217 -0.58 -2.61 8.49
N LYS A 218 -0.33 -1.49 9.17
CA LYS A 218 0.71 -1.38 10.20
C LYS A 218 0.50 -2.39 11.33
N TRP A 219 -0.69 -2.43 11.91
CA TRP A 219 -1.01 -3.34 13.01
C TRP A 219 -0.98 -4.81 12.59
N SER A 220 -1.30 -5.12 11.33
CA SER A 220 -1.17 -6.49 10.80
C SER A 220 0.30 -6.94 10.72
N VAL A 221 1.20 -6.05 10.27
CA VAL A 221 2.64 -6.32 10.17
C VAL A 221 3.27 -6.40 11.56
N GLU A 222 2.89 -5.50 12.47
CA GLU A 222 3.34 -5.51 13.87
C GLU A 222 2.80 -6.70 14.68
N GLY A 223 1.86 -7.48 14.12
CA GLY A 223 1.24 -8.62 14.79
C GLY A 223 0.19 -8.27 15.85
N LYS A 224 -0.08 -6.98 16.06
CA LYS A 224 -1.12 -6.50 16.98
C LYS A 224 -2.53 -6.73 16.45
N LEU A 225 -2.68 -6.78 15.13
CA LEU A 225 -3.92 -7.19 14.46
C LEU A 225 -3.71 -8.59 13.85
N PRO A 226 -4.46 -9.63 14.29
CA PRO A 226 -4.26 -10.99 13.81
C PRO A 226 -4.42 -11.12 12.29
N TYR A 227 -3.32 -11.31 11.57
CA TYR A 227 -3.31 -11.59 10.13
C TYR A 227 -2.28 -12.66 9.78
N PHE A 228 -0.98 -12.33 9.90
CA PHE A 228 0.09 -13.30 9.69
C PHE A 228 0.06 -14.42 10.73
N GLY A 229 -0.13 -14.06 12.01
CA GLY A 229 -0.25 -15.00 13.12
C GLY A 229 -1.63 -15.64 13.29
N ALA A 230 -2.65 -15.22 12.52
CA ALA A 230 -4.03 -15.68 12.71
C ALA A 230 -4.18 -17.20 12.54
N HIS A 231 -3.37 -17.79 11.65
CA HIS A 231 -3.39 -19.22 11.38
C HIS A 231 -3.08 -20.07 12.63
N VAL A 232 -2.28 -19.56 13.59
CA VAL A 232 -1.97 -20.27 14.84
C VAL A 232 -3.22 -20.46 15.68
N GLU A 233 -4.01 -19.40 15.84
CA GLU A 233 -5.27 -19.46 16.60
C GLU A 233 -6.35 -20.26 15.87
N ILE A 234 -6.34 -20.26 14.54
CA ILE A 234 -7.25 -21.08 13.73
C ILE A 234 -6.92 -22.56 13.91
N VAL A 235 -5.64 -22.94 13.83
CA VAL A 235 -5.21 -24.34 14.02
C VAL A 235 -5.66 -24.89 15.39
N LYS A 236 -5.65 -24.08 16.46
CA LYS A 236 -6.11 -24.52 17.79
C LYS A 236 -7.59 -24.91 17.85
N ARG A 237 -8.43 -24.29 17.01
CA ARG A 237 -9.89 -24.52 17.01
C ARG A 237 -10.37 -25.49 15.95
N PHE A 238 -9.63 -25.64 14.86
CA PHE A 238 -9.98 -26.57 13.80
C PHE A 238 -9.41 -27.95 14.12
N ALA A 239 -10.22 -29.00 13.92
CA ALA A 239 -9.76 -30.38 14.06
C ALA A 239 -8.54 -30.65 13.17
N GLN A 240 -7.75 -31.68 13.48
CA GLN A 240 -6.65 -32.11 12.61
C GLN A 240 -7.11 -32.34 11.15
N PRO A 241 -6.19 -32.36 10.16
CA PRO A 241 -6.55 -32.67 8.77
C PRO A 241 -7.44 -33.92 8.72
N SER A 242 -8.62 -33.79 8.10
CA SER A 242 -9.57 -34.90 7.96
C SER A 242 -9.24 -35.67 6.69
N LEU A 243 -9.70 -36.92 6.58
CA LEU A 243 -9.56 -37.71 5.35
C LEU A 243 -10.19 -37.00 4.13
N ALA A 244 -11.29 -36.26 4.34
CA ALA A 244 -11.98 -35.48 3.31
C ALA A 244 -11.30 -34.14 2.97
N CYS A 245 -10.49 -33.60 3.88
CA CYS A 245 -9.68 -32.41 3.64
C CYS A 245 -8.28 -32.57 4.26
N PRO A 246 -7.35 -33.24 3.53
CA PRO A 246 -5.97 -33.47 3.98
C PRO A 246 -5.09 -32.21 3.98
N ILE A 247 -5.62 -31.05 3.57
CA ILE A 247 -4.88 -29.79 3.55
C ILE A 247 -4.72 -29.25 4.98
N SER A 248 -3.49 -28.91 5.36
CA SER A 248 -3.22 -28.35 6.69
C SER A 248 -3.82 -26.93 6.82
N PRO A 249 -4.42 -26.56 7.96
CA PRO A 249 -4.92 -25.19 8.18
C PRO A 249 -3.80 -24.13 8.09
N ALA A 250 -2.57 -24.49 8.46
CA ALA A 250 -1.41 -23.62 8.28
C ALA A 250 -1.20 -23.24 6.81
N LEU A 251 -1.36 -24.19 5.88
CA LEU A 251 -1.29 -23.90 4.45
C LEU A 251 -2.48 -23.06 3.97
N MET A 252 -3.67 -23.29 4.52
CA MET A 252 -4.88 -22.55 4.12
C MET A 252 -4.85 -21.08 4.51
N PHE A 253 -4.40 -20.78 5.73
CA PHE A 253 -4.63 -19.49 6.39
C PHE A 253 -3.37 -18.68 6.66
N ARG A 254 -2.21 -19.08 6.10
CA ARG A 254 -0.99 -18.27 6.17
C ARG A 254 -0.93 -17.27 5.02
N PRO A 255 -0.90 -15.95 5.30
CA PRO A 255 -0.62 -14.94 4.30
C PRO A 255 0.85 -15.00 3.88
N SER A 256 1.13 -14.71 2.60
CA SER A 256 2.49 -14.71 2.06
C SER A 256 3.16 -13.35 2.11
N GLN A 257 2.38 -12.27 1.95
CA GLN A 257 2.89 -10.91 1.83
C GLN A 257 1.92 -9.90 2.46
N PRO A 258 2.41 -8.74 2.92
CA PRO A 258 1.55 -7.66 3.38
C PRO A 258 0.80 -7.03 2.20
N ILE A 259 -0.44 -6.59 2.47
CA ILE A 259 -1.22 -5.85 1.47
C ILE A 259 -0.74 -4.39 1.37
N PRO A 260 -0.51 -3.86 0.15
CA PRO A 260 -0.27 -2.43 -0.01
C PRO A 260 -1.45 -1.59 0.47
N VAL A 261 -1.17 -0.47 1.15
CA VAL A 261 -2.19 0.39 1.77
C VAL A 261 -3.25 0.88 0.77
N GLN A 262 -2.82 1.29 -0.43
CA GLN A 262 -3.71 1.76 -1.50
C GLN A 262 -4.61 0.63 -2.00
N LYS A 263 -4.06 -0.59 -2.12
CA LYS A 263 -4.81 -1.79 -2.53
C LYS A 263 -5.89 -2.14 -1.50
N LEU A 264 -5.59 -2.02 -0.20
CA LEU A 264 -6.56 -2.29 0.86
C LEU A 264 -7.79 -1.37 0.77
N GLU A 265 -7.58 -0.07 0.59
CA GLU A 265 -8.66 0.92 0.47
C GLU A 265 -9.54 0.62 -0.75
N ALA A 266 -8.92 0.36 -1.90
CA ALA A 266 -9.64 0.05 -3.13
C ALA A 266 -10.36 -1.31 -3.10
N MET A 267 -9.78 -2.30 -2.42
CA MET A 267 -10.40 -3.60 -2.21
C MET A 267 -11.65 -3.49 -1.35
N ALA A 268 -11.61 -2.72 -0.26
CA ALA A 268 -12.80 -2.45 0.55
C ALA A 268 -13.92 -1.78 -0.26
N ALA A 269 -13.58 -0.78 -1.09
CA ALA A 269 -14.54 -0.16 -2.01
C ALA A 269 -15.12 -1.16 -3.02
N ARG A 270 -14.29 -2.08 -3.53
CA ARG A 270 -14.70 -3.12 -4.50
C ARG A 270 -15.66 -4.13 -3.86
N ILE A 271 -15.38 -4.56 -2.64
CA ILE A 271 -16.27 -5.42 -1.84
C ILE A 271 -17.61 -4.72 -1.63
N ALA A 272 -17.60 -3.47 -1.18
CA ALA A 272 -18.81 -2.68 -0.98
C ALA A 272 -19.65 -2.57 -2.26
N LYS A 273 -19.01 -2.26 -3.40
CA LYS A 273 -19.67 -2.21 -4.71
C LYS A 273 -20.29 -3.55 -5.09
N ARG A 274 -19.56 -4.66 -4.88
CA ARG A 274 -20.03 -6.01 -5.22
C ARG A 274 -21.28 -6.41 -4.44
N ILE A 275 -21.37 -6.03 -3.17
CA ILE A 275 -22.53 -6.33 -2.31
C ILE A 275 -23.63 -5.27 -2.36
N GLY A 276 -23.51 -4.24 -3.21
CA GLY A 276 -24.47 -3.14 -3.31
C GLY A 276 -24.56 -2.26 -2.05
N LEU A 277 -23.47 -2.12 -1.31
CA LEU A 277 -23.42 -1.31 -0.09
C LEU A 277 -23.07 0.16 -0.41
N ASN A 278 -23.99 1.06 -0.08
CA ASN A 278 -23.75 2.49 -0.15
C ASN A 278 -22.86 2.93 1.01
N LEU A 279 -21.74 3.57 0.69
CA LEU A 279 -20.76 3.98 1.68
C LEU A 279 -20.93 5.45 2.09
N PRO A 280 -20.80 5.77 3.40
CA PRO A 280 -20.62 7.15 3.81
C PRO A 280 -19.26 7.67 3.31
N PRO A 281 -19.05 8.99 3.25
CA PRO A 281 -17.69 9.53 3.16
C PRO A 281 -16.88 9.10 4.38
N VAL A 282 -15.56 9.25 4.35
CA VAL A 282 -14.73 9.07 5.54
C VAL A 282 -15.22 9.97 6.69
N ASN A 283 -14.98 9.57 7.94
CA ASN A 283 -15.30 10.41 9.09
C ASN A 283 -14.31 11.57 9.20
N PHE A 284 -14.52 12.60 8.36
CA PHE A 284 -13.61 13.74 8.24
C PHE A 284 -13.31 14.38 9.60
N TYR A 285 -14.33 14.64 10.43
CA TYR A 285 -14.12 15.27 11.74
C TYR A 285 -13.17 14.47 12.63
N ALA A 286 -13.43 13.17 12.78
CA ALA A 286 -12.63 12.33 13.67
C ALA A 286 -11.21 12.09 13.12
N VAL A 287 -11.07 11.90 11.80
CA VAL A 287 -9.77 11.78 11.14
C VAL A 287 -8.98 13.09 11.23
N ALA A 288 -9.63 14.24 11.04
CA ALA A 288 -9.01 15.56 11.13
C ALA A 288 -8.55 15.86 12.56
N SER A 289 -9.39 15.60 13.57
CA SER A 289 -9.01 15.74 14.98
C SER A 289 -7.78 14.91 15.29
N ARG A 290 -7.80 13.63 14.91
CA ARG A 290 -6.67 12.73 15.10
C ARG A 290 -5.38 13.24 14.44
N TYR A 291 -5.46 13.79 13.23
CA TYR A 291 -4.29 14.35 12.56
C TYR A 291 -3.76 15.61 13.25
N LEU A 292 -4.64 16.47 13.76
CA LEU A 292 -4.22 17.66 14.50
C LEU A 292 -3.53 17.27 15.82
N ASP A 293 -4.03 16.24 16.50
CA ASP A 293 -3.39 15.66 17.70
C ASP A 293 -2.01 15.09 17.37
N GLN A 294 -1.88 14.34 16.26
CA GLN A 294 -0.60 13.76 15.82
C GLN A 294 0.42 14.80 15.33
N LEU A 295 -0.04 15.98 14.91
CA LEU A 295 0.82 17.10 14.52
C LEU A 295 1.15 18.02 15.71
N SER A 296 0.58 17.76 16.90
CA SER A 296 0.71 18.62 18.08
C SER A 296 0.35 20.09 17.81
N VAL A 297 -0.68 20.32 16.98
CA VAL A 297 -1.14 21.67 16.62
C VAL A 297 -2.50 22.01 17.28
N PRO A 298 -2.85 23.29 17.49
CA PRO A 298 -4.07 23.69 18.19
C PRO A 298 -5.38 23.26 17.48
N GLY A 299 -5.86 22.04 17.80
CA GLY A 299 -7.04 21.44 17.19
C GLY A 299 -8.31 22.27 17.35
N GLU A 300 -8.54 22.83 18.54
CA GLU A 300 -9.70 23.68 18.85
C GLU A 300 -9.79 24.93 17.95
N LYS A 301 -8.64 25.46 17.53
CA LYS A 301 -8.59 26.62 16.65
C LYS A 301 -8.74 26.22 15.19
N ILE A 302 -8.10 25.14 14.74
CA ILE A 302 -8.01 24.77 13.32
C ILE A 302 -9.28 24.02 12.85
N LEU A 303 -9.78 23.09 13.66
CA LEU A 303 -10.85 22.17 13.29
C LEU A 303 -12.15 22.86 12.86
N PRO A 304 -12.64 23.93 13.51
CA PRO A 304 -13.85 24.62 13.07
C PRO A 304 -13.73 25.21 11.65
N HIS A 305 -12.55 25.71 11.28
CA HIS A 305 -12.31 26.24 9.94
C HIS A 305 -12.17 25.13 8.90
N ALA A 306 -11.51 24.03 9.26
CA ALA A 306 -11.43 22.85 8.41
C ALA A 306 -12.80 22.24 8.13
N CYS A 307 -13.68 22.18 9.13
CA CYS A 307 -15.06 21.73 8.96
C CYS A 307 -15.84 22.61 7.98
N ARG A 308 -15.70 23.94 8.06
CA ARG A 308 -16.33 24.84 7.07
C ARG A 308 -15.84 24.59 5.64
N ILE A 309 -14.53 24.41 5.45
CA ILE A 309 -13.98 24.10 4.13
C ILE A 309 -14.50 22.75 3.63
N TYR A 310 -14.55 21.74 4.49
CA TYR A 310 -15.12 20.43 4.16
C TYR A 310 -16.59 20.53 3.77
N GLU A 311 -17.42 21.21 4.57
CA GLU A 311 -18.86 21.38 4.35
C GLU A 311 -19.16 22.15 3.05
N TRP A 312 -18.40 23.20 2.76
CA TRP A 312 -18.60 23.98 1.54
C TRP A 312 -18.06 23.30 0.29
N SER A 313 -16.91 22.62 0.40
CA SER A 313 -16.29 21.98 -0.75
C SER A 313 -16.87 20.61 -1.06
N MET A 314 -17.46 19.90 -0.09
CA MET A 314 -17.95 18.52 -0.17
C MET A 314 -17.14 17.67 -1.17
N PRO A 315 -15.84 17.44 -0.91
CA PRO A 315 -14.97 16.88 -1.92
C PRO A 315 -15.33 15.40 -2.16
N PRO A 316 -15.64 14.99 -3.40
CA PRO A 316 -15.98 13.60 -3.72
C PRO A 316 -14.80 12.64 -3.47
N ASP A 317 -13.60 13.19 -3.24
CA ASP A 317 -12.37 12.49 -2.90
C ASP A 317 -12.30 11.99 -1.45
N LEU A 318 -13.35 12.22 -0.65
CA LEU A 318 -13.52 11.63 0.66
C LEU A 318 -14.36 10.34 0.65
N TRP A 319 -14.86 9.91 -0.51
CA TRP A 319 -15.49 8.60 -0.68
C TRP A 319 -14.46 7.57 -1.17
N LEU A 320 -14.52 6.36 -0.59
CA LEU A 320 -13.68 5.25 -1.01
C LEU A 320 -13.87 4.98 -2.50
N SER A 321 -12.77 4.68 -3.21
CA SER A 321 -12.77 4.44 -4.64
C SER A 321 -12.25 3.05 -4.95
N THR A 322 -12.80 2.40 -5.97
CA THR A 322 -12.25 1.14 -6.49
C THR A 322 -10.96 1.34 -7.29
N ASN A 323 -10.56 2.59 -7.55
CA ASN A 323 -9.35 2.93 -8.29
C ASN A 323 -8.13 3.01 -7.34
N GLU A 324 -7.22 2.05 -7.47
CA GLU A 324 -5.99 1.95 -6.68
C GLU A 324 -5.01 3.11 -6.91
N LEU A 325 -5.12 3.81 -8.05
CA LEU A 325 -4.28 4.96 -8.40
C LEU A 325 -4.85 6.30 -7.92
N ARG A 326 -6.07 6.31 -7.34
CA ARG A 326 -6.67 7.54 -6.81
C ARG A 326 -5.88 8.00 -5.57
N ILE A 327 -5.82 9.32 -5.38
CA ILE A 327 -5.33 9.90 -4.13
C ILE A 327 -6.14 9.30 -2.97
N PRO A 328 -5.48 8.71 -1.96
CA PRO A 328 -6.20 8.08 -0.86
C PRO A 328 -7.07 9.07 -0.09
N THR A 329 -8.24 8.64 0.35
CA THR A 329 -9.21 9.49 1.05
C THR A 329 -8.62 10.17 2.30
N ARG A 330 -7.75 9.45 3.03
CA ARG A 330 -7.02 9.96 4.20
C ARG A 330 -6.10 11.15 3.87
N VAL A 331 -5.55 11.19 2.65
CA VAL A 331 -4.70 12.28 2.15
C VAL A 331 -5.56 13.49 1.77
N CYS A 332 -6.73 13.25 1.19
CA CYS A 332 -7.70 14.29 0.89
C CYS A 332 -8.19 14.99 2.17
N ALA A 333 -8.40 14.25 3.26
CA ALA A 333 -8.73 14.83 4.56
C ALA A 333 -7.58 15.72 5.10
N MET A 334 -6.34 15.25 5.01
CA MET A 334 -5.16 16.05 5.38
C MET A 334 -4.99 17.29 4.50
N ALA A 335 -5.30 17.22 3.21
CA ALA A 335 -5.22 18.36 2.30
C ALA A 335 -6.15 19.51 2.73
N ILE A 336 -7.34 19.19 3.27
CA ILE A 336 -8.24 20.19 3.85
C ILE A 336 -7.57 20.88 5.04
N LEU A 337 -6.95 20.12 5.95
CA LEU A 337 -6.19 20.67 7.07
C LEU A 337 -5.05 21.57 6.63
N VAL A 338 -4.25 21.14 5.64
CA VAL A 338 -3.16 21.95 5.09
C VAL A 338 -3.69 23.28 4.55
N VAL A 339 -4.78 23.27 3.78
CA VAL A 339 -5.38 24.52 3.27
C VAL A 339 -5.89 25.38 4.42
N SER A 340 -6.57 24.80 5.42
CA SER A 340 -7.06 25.53 6.61
C SER A 340 -5.92 26.20 7.38
N ILE A 341 -4.86 25.46 7.70
CA ILE A 341 -3.70 25.96 8.43
C ILE A 341 -3.03 27.08 7.65
N ARG A 342 -2.85 26.93 6.33
CA ARG A 342 -2.26 27.97 5.49
C ARG A 342 -3.04 29.26 5.49
N ILE A 343 -4.38 29.18 5.47
CA ILE A 343 -5.25 30.35 5.54
C ILE A 343 -5.15 31.01 6.91
N LEU A 344 -5.27 30.25 8.00
CA LEU A 344 -5.31 30.77 9.37
C LEU A 344 -3.98 31.38 9.83
N TYR A 345 -2.87 30.75 9.50
CA TYR A 345 -1.53 31.18 9.90
C TYR A 345 -0.82 32.01 8.83
N ASN A 346 -1.53 32.36 7.75
CA ASN A 346 -1.02 33.18 6.65
C ASN A 346 0.32 32.68 6.08
N LEU A 347 0.44 31.36 5.86
CA LEU A 347 1.65 30.70 5.38
C LEU A 347 1.82 30.87 3.85
N ASN A 348 2.01 32.12 3.43
CA ASN A 348 2.06 32.56 2.04
C ASN A 348 3.49 32.95 1.58
N GLY A 349 4.51 32.34 2.18
CA GLY A 349 5.92 32.52 1.80
C GLY A 349 6.54 33.82 2.32
N PHE A 350 6.10 34.28 3.49
CA PHE A 350 6.65 35.48 4.12
C PHE A 350 7.91 35.20 4.94
N GLY A 351 8.34 33.93 5.04
CA GLY A 351 9.59 33.53 5.68
C GLY A 351 9.47 33.49 7.20
N ALA A 352 8.34 32.98 7.70
CA ALA A 352 8.13 32.79 9.13
C ALA A 352 9.13 31.76 9.69
N TRP A 353 9.40 30.69 8.94
CA TRP A 353 10.43 29.74 9.32
C TRP A 353 11.83 30.37 9.36
N GLU A 354 12.24 31.12 8.34
CA GLU A 354 13.57 31.74 8.34
C GLU A 354 13.76 32.78 9.46
N ARG A 355 12.68 33.39 9.94
CA ARG A 355 12.69 34.29 11.11
C ARG A 355 12.77 33.54 12.42
N SER A 356 12.10 32.40 12.55
CA SER A 356 12.13 31.57 13.76
C SER A 356 13.56 31.09 14.08
N LEU A 357 14.40 30.89 13.06
CA LEU A 357 15.83 30.59 13.20
C LEU A 357 16.66 31.71 13.85
N CYS A 358 16.18 32.96 13.83
CA CYS A 358 16.86 34.09 14.47
C CYS A 358 16.58 34.17 15.98
N LEU A 359 15.45 33.63 16.44
CA LEU A 359 14.99 33.72 17.84
C LEU A 359 15.58 32.64 18.76
N SER A 360 16.27 31.64 18.19
CA SER A 360 16.76 30.44 18.90
C SER A 360 17.89 30.71 19.92
N LYS A 361 18.38 31.94 20.10
CA LYS A 361 19.33 32.28 21.17
C LYS A 361 19.00 33.63 21.81
N GLY A 362 18.40 33.58 23.00
CA GLY A 362 18.48 34.57 24.07
C GLY A 362 18.31 36.03 23.65
N SER A 363 17.07 36.50 23.55
CA SER A 363 16.73 37.93 23.63
C SER A 363 15.29 38.06 24.11
N SER A 364 15.03 37.67 25.36
CA SER A 364 13.99 38.34 26.11
C SER A 364 14.43 39.79 26.23
N GLU A 365 13.57 40.72 25.82
CA GLU A 365 13.82 42.18 25.73
C GLU A 365 14.48 42.64 24.42
N ILE A 366 13.62 43.02 23.45
CA ILE A 366 13.59 44.29 22.70
C ILE A 366 12.83 44.00 21.39
N PHE A 367 11.50 44.06 21.41
CA PHE A 367 10.70 44.44 20.22
C PHE A 367 9.37 45.04 20.69
N ALA A 368 9.48 46.18 21.37
CA ALA A 368 8.41 47.15 21.35
C ALA A 368 8.56 48.01 20.09
N LYS A 369 7.47 48.08 19.32
CA LYS A 369 7.18 49.03 18.21
C LYS A 369 7.71 48.65 16.81
N SER A 370 6.89 47.89 16.09
CA SER A 370 6.42 48.38 14.79
C SER A 370 4.89 48.34 14.76
N GLU A 371 4.27 49.50 14.71
CA GLU A 371 2.83 49.67 14.54
C GLU A 371 2.41 49.25 13.12
N GLY A 372 1.27 48.54 13.02
CA GLY A 372 0.49 48.56 11.79
C GLY A 372 0.09 47.25 11.11
N VAL A 373 0.00 46.11 11.81
CA VAL A 373 -0.89 45.01 11.38
C VAL A 373 -1.47 44.37 12.63
N GLN A 374 -2.80 44.34 12.77
CA GLN A 374 -3.45 43.51 13.78
C GLN A 374 -3.16 42.05 13.44
N THR A 375 -2.11 41.47 14.02
CA THR A 375 -1.84 40.04 13.92
C THR A 375 -2.84 39.34 14.83
N SER A 376 -3.86 38.78 14.19
CA SER A 376 -4.75 37.76 14.73
C SER A 376 -3.98 36.74 15.59
N GLY A 377 -4.60 36.20 16.64
CA GLY A 377 -4.00 35.31 17.66
C GLY A 377 -3.50 33.93 17.20
N PHE A 378 -2.86 33.87 16.04
CA PHE A 378 -2.22 32.71 15.40
C PHE A 378 -0.75 33.04 15.14
N ASP A 379 0.15 32.43 15.91
CA ASP A 379 1.60 32.58 15.74
C ASP A 379 2.12 31.55 14.71
N SER A 380 2.53 32.04 13.54
CA SER A 380 3.10 31.20 12.48
C SER A 380 4.47 30.63 12.82
N GLU A 381 5.27 31.33 13.62
CA GLU A 381 6.64 30.92 13.95
C GLU A 381 6.60 29.77 14.96
N GLU A 382 5.77 29.91 16.00
CA GLU A 382 5.49 28.84 16.98
C GLU A 382 4.95 27.57 16.28
N LEU A 383 3.97 27.72 15.39
CA LEU A 383 3.41 26.60 14.63
C LEU A 383 4.49 25.83 13.86
N LEU A 384 5.35 26.54 13.12
CA LEU A 384 6.38 25.92 12.28
C LEU A 384 7.48 25.26 13.11
N GLN A 385 7.82 25.80 14.29
CA GLN A 385 8.73 25.15 15.23
C GLN A 385 8.15 23.84 15.76
N ASN A 386 6.88 23.83 16.15
CA ASN A 386 6.21 22.60 16.63
C ASN A 386 6.15 21.54 15.53
N LEU A 387 5.79 21.93 14.31
CA LEU A 387 5.74 21.00 13.17
C LEU A 387 7.11 20.42 12.81
N GLU A 388 8.19 21.18 12.99
CA GLU A 388 9.57 20.72 12.74
C GLU A 388 10.06 19.79 13.85
N ALA A 389 9.74 20.08 15.12
CA ALA A 389 10.02 19.20 16.24
C ALA A 389 9.32 17.84 16.06
N GLU A 390 8.00 17.86 15.79
CA GLU A 390 7.22 16.63 15.55
C GLU A 390 7.71 15.86 14.32
N TYR A 391 8.08 16.55 13.24
CA TYR A 391 8.63 15.89 12.05
C TYR A 391 9.84 15.03 12.39
N ASN A 392 10.71 15.46 13.30
CA ASN A 392 11.88 14.70 13.73
C ASN A 392 11.49 13.55 14.67
N GLU A 393 10.52 13.75 15.56
CA GLU A 393 10.07 12.74 16.54
C GLU A 393 9.21 11.60 15.94
N ILE A 394 8.51 11.82 14.84
CA ILE A 394 7.66 10.81 14.18
C ILE A 394 8.50 9.64 13.61
N GLU A 395 9.84 9.74 13.60
CA GLU A 395 10.74 8.62 13.32
C GLU A 395 10.83 7.65 14.51
N LYS A 396 9.72 6.97 14.84
CA LYS A 396 9.74 5.76 15.67
C LYS A 396 9.75 4.54 14.77
N PRO A 397 10.89 3.86 14.60
CA PRO A 397 10.94 2.57 13.92
C PRO A 397 9.95 1.61 14.61
N CYS A 398 9.37 0.68 13.85
CA CYS A 398 8.60 -0.41 14.45
C CYS A 398 9.45 -1.11 15.52
N GLU A 399 8.84 -1.63 16.57
CA GLU A 399 9.61 -2.23 17.69
C GLU A 399 10.56 -3.33 17.22
N PHE A 400 10.18 -4.09 16.19
CA PHE A 400 11.01 -5.13 15.59
C PHE A 400 12.13 -4.61 14.68
N THR A 401 12.17 -3.31 14.37
CA THR A 401 13.25 -2.66 13.59
C THR A 401 14.26 -1.92 14.47
N LYS A 402 14.10 -1.99 15.80
CA LYS A 402 15.00 -1.32 16.75
C LYS A 402 16.39 -1.95 16.79
N ASP A 403 16.45 -3.28 16.76
CA ASP A 403 17.68 -4.07 16.90
C ASP A 403 17.49 -5.48 16.29
N LEU A 404 18.60 -6.19 16.03
CA LEU A 404 18.57 -7.52 15.41
C LEU A 404 17.83 -8.53 16.28
N THR A 405 18.04 -8.49 17.59
CA THR A 405 17.38 -9.39 18.54
C THR A 405 15.85 -9.21 18.53
N SER A 406 15.35 -7.98 18.48
CA SER A 406 13.93 -7.67 18.34
C SER A 406 13.36 -8.12 16.99
N TYR A 407 14.13 -7.97 15.91
CA TYR A 407 13.74 -8.46 14.57
C TYR A 407 13.66 -9.99 14.52
N LEU A 408 14.66 -10.66 15.08
CA LEU A 408 14.71 -12.10 15.18
C LEU A 408 13.49 -12.59 15.97
N ARG A 409 13.27 -12.07 17.18
CA ARG A 409 12.09 -12.46 17.99
C ARG A 409 10.79 -12.29 17.22
N TYR A 410 10.61 -11.18 16.50
CA TYR A 410 9.48 -11.00 15.58
C TYR A 410 9.41 -12.11 14.52
N CYS A 411 10.52 -12.49 13.90
CA CYS A 411 10.53 -13.60 12.95
C CYS A 411 10.09 -14.92 13.60
N LYS A 412 10.57 -15.24 14.81
CA LYS A 412 10.19 -16.45 15.55
C LYS A 412 8.69 -16.47 15.87
N ASP A 413 8.18 -15.37 16.42
CA ASP A 413 6.85 -15.31 17.02
C ASP A 413 5.75 -14.99 16.00
N MET A 414 6.09 -14.32 14.89
CA MET A 414 5.12 -13.86 13.88
C MET A 414 5.33 -14.49 12.51
N VAL A 415 6.56 -14.47 11.98
CA VAL A 415 6.83 -14.90 10.60
C VAL A 415 6.84 -16.43 10.49
N PHE A 416 7.50 -17.10 11.42
CA PHE A 416 7.66 -18.55 11.48
C PHE A 416 6.72 -19.24 12.45
N ALA A 417 5.84 -18.48 13.10
CA ALA A 417 4.76 -19.02 13.92
C ALA A 417 4.04 -20.14 13.16
N GLY A 418 3.82 -21.29 13.81
CA GLY A 418 3.04 -22.41 13.26
C GLY A 418 3.63 -23.15 12.05
N ALA A 419 4.75 -22.72 11.45
CA ALA A 419 5.39 -23.42 10.32
C ALA A 419 6.00 -24.79 10.68
N TRP A 420 5.86 -25.23 11.94
CA TRP A 420 6.66 -26.25 12.59
C TRP A 420 5.81 -27.42 13.12
N SER A 421 4.52 -27.44 12.81
CA SER A 421 3.60 -28.50 13.22
C SER A 421 3.62 -29.69 12.25
N SER A 422 4.75 -30.40 12.18
CA SER A 422 4.83 -31.78 11.69
C SER A 422 4.76 -32.77 12.86
N SER A 423 4.53 -34.05 12.57
CA SER A 423 4.23 -35.11 13.56
C SER A 423 5.16 -35.16 14.77
N HIS A 424 4.61 -35.53 15.93
CA HIS A 424 5.22 -35.57 17.26
C HIS A 424 6.62 -36.23 17.38
N SER A 425 7.05 -37.05 16.43
CA SER A 425 8.32 -37.79 16.56
C SER A 425 9.57 -36.96 16.25
N ASP A 426 9.45 -35.92 15.41
CA ASP A 426 10.61 -35.10 14.99
C ASP A 426 10.69 -33.76 15.74
N GLN A 427 9.76 -33.52 16.67
CA GLN A 427 9.52 -32.21 17.27
C GLN A 427 10.62 -31.79 18.25
N LEU A 428 11.21 -32.72 19.00
CA LEU A 428 12.23 -32.39 20.01
C LEU A 428 13.60 -32.09 19.39
N GLU A 429 14.03 -32.87 18.40
CA GLU A 429 15.33 -32.65 17.73
C GLU A 429 15.33 -31.39 16.86
N ILE A 430 14.22 -31.10 16.17
CA ILE A 430 14.08 -29.87 15.37
C ILE A 430 14.01 -28.62 16.27
N GLU A 431 13.32 -28.71 17.41
CA GLU A 431 13.28 -27.61 18.39
C GLU A 431 14.66 -27.36 19.02
N GLU A 432 15.41 -28.41 19.38
CA GLU A 432 16.76 -28.28 19.93
C GLU A 432 17.76 -27.73 18.90
N LEU A 433 17.66 -28.17 17.62
CA LEU A 433 18.47 -27.62 16.54
C LEU A 433 18.11 -26.16 16.24
N LYS A 434 16.84 -25.78 16.32
CA LYS A 434 16.41 -24.38 16.19
C LYS A 434 16.99 -23.53 17.29
N ASP A 435 16.83 -23.93 18.54
CA ASP A 435 17.30 -23.12 19.66
C ASP A 435 18.83 -22.98 19.57
N LYS A 436 19.57 -24.04 19.21
CA LYS A 436 21.01 -23.93 18.90
C LYS A 436 21.34 -22.94 17.76
N LEU A 437 20.57 -22.97 16.67
CA LEU A 437 20.77 -22.08 15.52
C LEU A 437 20.41 -20.63 15.89
N TRP A 438 19.38 -20.44 16.71
CA TRP A 438 18.91 -19.15 17.17
C TRP A 438 19.84 -18.52 18.21
N ASP A 439 20.32 -19.32 19.15
CA ASP A 439 21.33 -18.96 20.13
C ASP A 439 22.60 -18.50 19.42
N SER A 440 22.97 -19.12 18.29
CA SER A 440 24.12 -18.66 17.48
C SER A 440 23.97 -17.24 16.94
N TYR A 441 22.74 -16.81 16.61
CA TYR A 441 22.47 -15.45 16.18
C TYR A 441 22.42 -14.45 17.34
N GLN A 442 21.90 -14.86 18.50
CA GLN A 442 21.87 -14.01 19.70
C GLN A 442 23.27 -13.81 20.30
N ASN A 443 24.09 -14.86 20.30
CA ASN A 443 25.46 -14.81 20.81
C ASN A 443 26.43 -14.07 19.87
N ALA A 444 26.12 -13.95 18.57
CA ALA A 444 26.92 -13.17 17.61
C ALA A 444 26.83 -11.65 17.84
N GLU A 445 25.83 -11.16 18.58
CA GLU A 445 25.70 -9.75 18.96
C GLU A 445 26.71 -9.36 20.07
N GLU A 446 27.06 -10.31 20.94
CA GLU A 446 28.05 -10.10 22.02
C GLU A 446 29.48 -9.98 21.48
N ASP A 447 29.82 -10.70 20.41
CA ASP A 447 31.16 -10.67 19.80
C ASP A 447 31.41 -9.44 18.92
N LEU A 448 30.36 -8.80 18.38
CA LEU A 448 30.48 -7.59 17.55
C LEU A 448 30.49 -6.28 18.36
N GLY A 449 30.18 -6.34 19.66
CA GLY A 449 30.23 -5.20 20.58
C GLY A 449 31.65 -4.71 20.93
N THR A 450 32.71 -5.42 20.51
CA THR A 450 34.09 -5.14 20.97
C THR A 450 35.03 -4.59 19.89
N GLN A 451 34.61 -4.36 18.64
CA GLN A 451 35.44 -3.67 17.65
C GLN A 451 34.66 -2.63 16.86
N GLY A 452 34.75 -1.37 17.31
CA GLY A 452 34.47 -0.23 16.47
C GLY A 452 35.49 -0.15 15.34
N ASN A 453 35.05 -0.31 14.09
CA ASN A 453 35.42 0.55 12.97
C ASN A 453 34.68 0.16 11.67
N THR A 454 34.08 1.18 11.06
CA THR A 454 33.79 1.38 9.62
C THR A 454 33.84 0.16 8.69
N PHE A 455 32.67 -0.24 8.17
CA PHE A 455 32.58 -1.00 6.91
C PHE A 455 31.82 -0.18 5.85
N ASN A 456 32.61 0.44 4.96
CA ASN A 456 32.18 0.89 3.65
C ASN A 456 32.23 -0.32 2.69
N PRO A 457 31.22 -0.58 1.83
CA PRO A 457 31.33 -1.63 0.84
C PRO A 457 32.03 -1.08 -0.42
N LYS A 458 33.33 -1.33 -0.57
CA LYS A 458 34.00 -1.26 -1.87
C LYS A 458 34.68 -2.59 -2.20
N ARG A 459 34.15 -3.20 -3.26
CA ARG A 459 34.71 -4.35 -4.00
C ARG A 459 36.18 -4.14 -4.31
N SER A 460 37.00 -5.15 -4.04
CA SER A 460 38.35 -5.30 -4.57
C SER A 460 38.35 -6.33 -5.71
N ARG A 461 39.04 -6.00 -6.80
CA ARG A 461 39.71 -6.98 -7.67
C ARG A 461 40.97 -6.34 -8.25
N SER A 462 42.09 -6.78 -7.68
CA SER A 462 43.45 -7.03 -8.21
C SER A 462 44.06 -6.14 -9.30
N ASP A 463 45.20 -5.55 -8.92
CA ASP A 463 46.54 -5.58 -9.54
C ASP A 463 46.69 -5.19 -11.03
N ASP A 464 47.42 -4.10 -11.31
CA ASP A 464 48.83 -4.21 -11.71
C ASP A 464 49.53 -2.84 -11.86
N ALA A 465 50.85 -2.89 -11.74
CA ALA A 465 51.80 -1.78 -11.63
C ALA A 465 51.93 -0.87 -12.87
N SER A 466 52.30 0.40 -12.67
CA SER A 466 53.58 0.99 -13.12
C SER A 466 53.60 2.52 -13.07
N ASP A 467 54.83 2.99 -12.94
CA ASP A 467 55.35 4.33 -12.68
C ASP A 467 55.10 5.34 -13.82
N VAL A 468 55.19 6.64 -13.49
CA VAL A 468 55.71 7.78 -14.27
C VAL A 468 54.97 9.09 -13.94
N SER A 469 55.79 10.03 -13.49
CA SER A 469 55.51 11.43 -13.24
C SER A 469 55.48 12.26 -14.53
N THR A 470 54.58 13.24 -14.68
CA THR A 470 54.88 14.51 -15.39
C THR A 470 53.86 15.62 -15.05
N GLN A 471 54.36 16.83 -14.89
CA GLN A 471 53.64 18.10 -14.70
C GLN A 471 52.99 18.61 -16.01
N SER A 472 51.91 19.40 -15.89
CA SER A 472 51.73 20.74 -16.52
C SER A 472 50.33 21.07 -17.10
N ALA A 473 49.95 22.34 -16.87
CA ALA A 473 49.28 23.29 -17.77
C ALA A 473 47.80 23.13 -18.20
N THR A 474 46.96 24.00 -17.60
CA THR A 474 46.01 24.94 -18.24
C THR A 474 45.36 24.62 -19.59
N ARG A 475 44.01 24.65 -19.65
CA ARG A 475 43.26 25.61 -20.50
C ARG A 475 41.75 25.64 -20.23
N SER A 476 41.23 26.86 -20.19
CA SER A 476 39.83 27.26 -20.03
C SER A 476 38.95 26.94 -21.24
N ALA A 477 37.65 26.76 -21.00
CA ALA A 477 36.60 27.24 -21.89
C ALA A 477 35.33 27.57 -21.08
N THR A 478 35.09 28.87 -20.90
CA THR A 478 33.87 29.48 -20.38
C THR A 478 32.76 29.44 -21.42
N ARG A 479 31.50 29.23 -20.99
CA ARG A 479 30.35 29.84 -21.68
C ARG A 479 29.25 30.21 -20.69
N LYS A 480 28.92 31.50 -20.74
CA LYS A 480 28.06 32.30 -19.87
C LYS A 480 26.57 32.00 -20.09
N PHE A 481 25.79 31.96 -19.02
CA PHE A 481 24.40 32.43 -19.03
C PHE A 481 24.21 33.48 -17.94
N ARG A 482 23.42 34.49 -18.27
CA ARG A 482 23.39 35.87 -17.76
C ARG A 482 22.83 35.97 -16.34
N GLU A 483 23.63 36.53 -15.43
CA GLU A 483 23.18 37.11 -14.16
C GLU A 483 22.51 38.48 -14.41
N MET A 484 21.31 38.67 -13.84
CA MET A 484 20.76 40.00 -13.57
C MET A 484 20.20 39.97 -12.15
N GLY A 485 20.85 40.70 -11.24
CA GLY A 485 20.47 40.79 -9.82
C GLY A 485 21.62 41.01 -8.82
N HIS A 486 22.86 41.13 -9.29
CA HIS A 486 24.05 41.23 -8.44
C HIS A 486 24.43 42.69 -8.07
N GLU A 487 23.53 43.43 -7.39
CA GLU A 487 23.94 44.70 -6.75
C GLU A 487 23.46 44.87 -5.30
N ARG A 488 22.83 43.86 -4.69
CA ARG A 488 22.51 43.88 -3.24
C ARG A 488 23.19 42.80 -2.40
N ALA A 489 23.92 41.87 -3.04
CA ALA A 489 24.56 40.73 -2.36
C ALA A 489 25.88 41.07 -1.62
N LEU A 490 26.37 42.31 -1.70
CA LEU A 490 27.66 42.70 -1.12
C LEU A 490 27.57 43.40 0.25
N GLN A 491 26.37 43.57 0.82
CA GLN A 491 26.20 44.16 2.15
C GLN A 491 25.73 43.17 3.25
N ASP A 492 25.25 41.98 2.89
CA ASP A 492 24.72 41.02 3.88
C ASP A 492 25.77 39.98 4.37
N ARG A 493 26.95 39.94 3.75
CA ARG A 493 28.02 38.98 4.08
C ARG A 493 28.74 39.22 5.42
N LYS A 494 28.33 40.23 6.20
CA LYS A 494 29.00 40.57 7.47
C LYS A 494 28.19 40.29 8.74
N ASN A 495 26.94 39.84 8.63
CA ASN A 495 26.06 39.60 9.80
C ASN A 495 25.36 38.22 9.82
N GLY A 496 25.71 37.29 8.92
CA GLY A 496 25.09 35.97 8.86
C GLY A 496 25.51 35.07 10.04
N ASN A 497 24.57 34.70 10.91
CA ASN A 497 24.80 33.64 11.90
C ASN A 497 25.05 32.31 11.17
N PRO A 498 26.24 31.68 11.28
CA PRO A 498 26.61 30.49 10.51
C PRO A 498 25.65 29.31 10.76
N SER A 499 25.00 29.25 11.93
CA SER A 499 23.98 28.25 12.24
C SER A 499 22.72 28.40 11.40
N LYS A 500 22.32 29.63 11.08
CA LYS A 500 21.13 29.91 10.26
C LYS A 500 21.39 29.50 8.81
N GLU A 501 22.55 29.86 8.28
CA GLU A 501 22.93 29.48 6.92
C GLU A 501 23.06 27.96 6.77
N ALA A 502 23.51 27.26 7.80
CA ALA A 502 23.54 25.80 7.82
C ALA A 502 22.13 25.19 7.79
N ALA A 503 21.20 25.69 8.61
CA ALA A 503 19.81 25.22 8.63
C ALA A 503 19.11 25.44 7.27
N VAL A 504 19.28 26.61 6.66
CA VAL A 504 18.73 26.90 5.32
C VAL A 504 19.34 26.00 4.25
N ARG A 505 20.66 25.72 4.32
CA ARG A 505 21.31 24.78 3.39
C ARG A 505 20.78 23.36 3.55
N LYS A 506 20.57 22.90 4.80
CA LYS A 506 19.98 21.58 5.07
C LYS A 506 18.57 21.50 4.48
N LEU A 507 17.70 22.49 4.76
CA LEU A 507 16.34 22.49 4.22
C LEU A 507 16.31 22.46 2.70
N LYS A 508 17.21 23.19 2.02
CA LYS A 508 17.32 23.15 0.56
C LYS A 508 17.67 21.75 0.05
N SER A 509 18.60 21.06 0.72
CA SER A 509 18.94 19.66 0.40
C SER A 509 17.72 18.76 0.58
N ASP A 510 17.03 18.83 1.72
CA ASP A 510 15.82 18.03 1.98
C ASP A 510 14.76 18.27 0.88
N MET A 511 14.55 19.53 0.51
CA MET A 511 13.64 19.90 -0.58
C MET A 511 14.07 19.31 -1.92
N GLU A 512 15.35 19.38 -2.27
CA GLU A 512 15.88 18.84 -3.52
C GLU A 512 15.71 17.32 -3.61
N ASP A 513 15.93 16.60 -2.50
CA ASP A 513 15.71 15.16 -2.39
C ASP A 513 14.23 14.81 -2.66
N ASP A 514 13.30 15.63 -2.17
CA ASP A 514 11.86 15.52 -2.44
C ASP A 514 11.43 16.08 -3.82
N ARG A 515 12.37 16.58 -4.63
CA ARG A 515 12.17 17.25 -5.93
C ARG A 515 11.42 18.59 -5.86
N PHE A 516 11.55 19.28 -4.73
CA PHE A 516 11.13 20.66 -4.53
C PHE A 516 12.30 21.64 -4.74
N CYS A 517 12.01 22.78 -5.37
CA CYS A 517 12.90 23.91 -5.51
C CYS A 517 12.53 24.98 -4.48
N TYR A 518 13.49 25.35 -3.65
CA TYR A 518 13.36 26.41 -2.67
C TYR A 518 13.18 27.79 -3.32
N ILE A 519 12.22 28.57 -2.82
CA ILE A 519 12.04 30.00 -3.12
C ILE A 519 12.32 30.81 -1.85
N PRO A 520 13.14 31.88 -1.91
CA PRO A 520 13.36 32.77 -0.78
C PRO A 520 12.10 33.55 -0.38
N PRO A 521 12.01 34.03 0.87
CA PRO A 521 10.86 34.79 1.36
C PRO A 521 10.48 35.99 0.50
N ARG A 522 9.19 36.29 0.42
CA ARG A 522 8.65 37.41 -0.34
C ARG A 522 8.94 38.74 0.38
N VAL A 523 9.69 39.64 -0.28
CA VAL A 523 10.13 40.92 0.33
C VAL A 523 9.28 42.13 -0.09
N LYS A 524 8.59 42.07 -1.24
CA LYS A 524 7.71 43.15 -1.75
C LYS A 524 6.52 42.58 -2.50
N VAL A 525 5.38 42.48 -1.82
CA VAL A 525 4.17 41.87 -2.37
C VAL A 525 3.16 42.96 -2.76
N LYS A 526 2.75 43.00 -4.03
CA LYS A 526 1.67 43.90 -4.50
C LYS A 526 0.27 43.40 -4.15
N GLU A 527 0.09 42.08 -4.00
CA GLU A 527 -1.18 41.44 -3.66
C GLU A 527 -1.03 40.59 -2.41
N SER A 528 -1.62 41.03 -1.29
CA SER A 528 -1.61 40.35 0.00
C SER A 528 -2.51 39.11 0.07
N GLY A 529 -2.90 38.55 -1.08
CA GLY A 529 -3.82 37.42 -1.19
C GLY A 529 -3.17 36.05 -0.96
N TYR A 530 -4.02 35.03 -0.94
CA TYR A 530 -3.63 33.62 -0.83
C TYR A 530 -2.68 33.21 -1.97
N LEU A 531 -1.54 32.61 -1.63
CA LEU A 531 -0.54 32.20 -2.61
C LEU A 531 -0.86 30.81 -3.16
N GLN A 532 -1.07 30.69 -4.47
CA GLN A 532 -1.22 29.39 -5.13
C GLN A 532 0.13 28.90 -5.66
N TYR A 533 0.51 27.68 -5.27
CA TYR A 533 1.71 27.03 -5.79
C TYR A 533 1.40 26.32 -7.11
N THR A 534 2.40 26.20 -7.98
CA THR A 534 2.27 25.51 -9.27
C THR A 534 3.46 24.59 -9.50
N ARG A 535 3.25 23.58 -10.36
CA ARG A 535 4.33 22.72 -10.83
C ARG A 535 4.99 23.37 -12.03
N LYS A 536 6.32 23.35 -12.09
CA LYS A 536 7.07 23.79 -13.27
C LYS A 536 7.61 22.57 -13.98
N GLN A 537 7.52 22.56 -15.30
CA GLN A 537 8.20 21.58 -16.14
C GLN A 537 9.56 22.18 -16.48
N ASP A 538 10.62 21.52 -16.02
CA ASP A 538 12.00 21.93 -16.27
C ASP A 538 12.75 20.72 -16.83
N GLU A 539 13.29 20.84 -18.05
CA GLU A 539 14.03 19.78 -18.75
C GLU A 539 13.29 18.41 -18.83
N GLY A 540 11.97 18.43 -19.00
CA GLY A 540 11.14 17.22 -19.05
C GLY A 540 10.78 16.63 -17.69
N VAL A 541 11.31 17.16 -16.58
CA VAL A 541 11.03 16.73 -15.21
C VAL A 541 10.09 17.74 -14.54
N LEU A 542 9.02 17.26 -13.92
CA LEU A 542 8.15 18.09 -13.08
C LEU A 542 8.87 18.42 -11.76
N ARG A 543 9.24 19.68 -11.56
CA ARG A 543 9.72 20.21 -10.28
C ARG A 543 8.62 20.98 -9.57
N TYR A 544 8.56 20.78 -8.26
CA TYR A 544 7.67 21.51 -7.37
C TYR A 544 8.40 22.75 -6.88
N VAL A 545 7.75 23.91 -6.83
CA VAL A 545 8.42 25.15 -6.41
C VAL A 545 7.69 25.69 -5.20
N ALA A 546 8.38 25.84 -4.07
CA ALA A 546 7.76 26.16 -2.78
C ALA A 546 8.66 27.04 -1.90
N HIS A 547 8.03 27.81 -1.00
CA HIS A 547 8.71 28.47 0.10
C HIS A 547 8.86 27.50 1.29
N ALA A 548 9.81 27.78 2.19
CA ALA A 548 10.06 26.97 3.39
C ALA A 548 8.80 26.78 4.25
N ASP A 549 8.08 27.87 4.53
CA ASP A 549 6.85 27.85 5.35
C ASP A 549 5.85 26.78 4.88
N TYR A 550 5.62 26.69 3.56
CA TYR A 550 4.70 25.72 2.98
C TYR A 550 5.27 24.31 2.98
N TYR A 551 6.54 24.15 2.61
CA TYR A 551 7.19 22.85 2.53
C TYR A 551 7.26 22.16 3.90
N ILE A 552 7.52 22.89 4.98
CA ILE A 552 7.56 22.35 6.35
C ILE A 552 6.20 21.81 6.76
N LEU A 553 5.14 22.61 6.57
CA LEU A 553 3.78 22.12 6.81
C LEU A 553 3.48 20.87 5.98
N LEU A 554 3.86 20.89 4.69
CA LEU A 554 3.55 19.82 3.76
C LEU A 554 4.24 18.51 4.11
N ARG A 555 5.54 18.54 4.44
CA ARG A 555 6.31 17.33 4.79
C ARG A 555 5.85 16.73 6.12
N SER A 556 5.52 17.56 7.12
CA SER A 556 4.96 17.08 8.40
C SER A 556 3.61 16.40 8.19
N CYS A 557 2.71 17.03 7.43
CA CYS A 557 1.42 16.43 7.08
C CYS A 557 1.56 15.15 6.24
N ALA A 558 2.50 15.11 5.29
CA ALA A 558 2.75 13.94 4.44
C ALA A 558 3.25 12.75 5.27
N LYS A 559 4.17 13.00 6.22
CA LYS A 559 4.70 12.00 7.15
C LYS A 559 3.58 11.39 8.01
N VAL A 560 2.72 12.24 8.58
CA VAL A 560 1.55 11.80 9.37
C VAL A 560 0.55 11.00 8.53
N ALA A 561 0.28 11.42 7.30
CA ALA A 561 -0.63 10.70 6.40
C ALA A 561 -0.03 9.41 5.79
N GLY A 562 1.27 9.16 6.01
CA GLY A 562 2.00 8.00 5.50
C GLY A 562 2.09 8.00 3.97
N VAL A 563 2.42 9.14 3.36
CA VAL A 563 2.61 9.29 1.91
C VAL A 563 3.80 10.17 1.58
N ASP A 564 4.28 10.06 0.34
CA ASP A 564 5.29 10.94 -0.22
C ASP A 564 4.79 12.40 -0.27
N VAL A 565 5.68 13.36 0.02
CA VAL A 565 5.38 14.80 0.09
C VAL A 565 4.77 15.33 -1.21
N ARG A 566 5.15 14.75 -2.36
CA ARG A 566 4.61 15.10 -3.68
C ARG A 566 3.16 14.68 -3.83
N ILE A 567 2.76 13.54 -3.27
CA ILE A 567 1.36 13.08 -3.26
C ILE A 567 0.52 14.05 -2.42
N MET A 568 1.04 14.47 -1.26
CA MET A 568 0.38 15.46 -0.42
C MET A 568 0.23 16.80 -1.16
N HIS A 569 1.27 17.25 -1.87
CA HIS A 569 1.20 18.46 -2.70
C HIS A 569 0.10 18.38 -3.77
N ILE A 570 0.05 17.26 -4.49
CA ILE A 570 -0.94 17.04 -5.56
C ILE A 570 -2.36 17.10 -4.99
N ALA A 571 -2.60 16.51 -3.81
CA ALA A 571 -3.89 16.56 -3.13
C ALA A 571 -4.29 18.00 -2.76
N VAL A 572 -3.36 18.78 -2.20
CA VAL A 572 -3.58 20.20 -1.87
C VAL A 572 -3.90 21.01 -3.13
N LEU A 573 -3.13 20.86 -4.21
CA LEU A 573 -3.43 21.54 -5.49
C LEU A 573 -4.81 21.16 -6.04
N GLY A 574 -5.21 19.90 -5.91
CA GLY A 574 -6.53 19.43 -6.33
C GLY A 574 -7.65 20.14 -5.57
N LEU A 575 -7.52 20.23 -4.25
CA LEU A 575 -8.48 20.92 -3.39
C LEU A 575 -8.52 22.42 -3.68
N GLU A 576 -7.37 23.10 -3.79
CA GLU A 576 -7.31 24.53 -4.11
C GLU A 576 -7.99 24.87 -5.44
N ARG A 577 -7.77 24.06 -6.49
CA ARG A 577 -8.45 24.25 -7.78
C ARG A 577 -9.95 24.11 -7.65
N ARG A 578 -10.42 23.16 -6.83
CA ARG A 578 -11.85 22.97 -6.56
C ARG A 578 -12.43 24.18 -5.83
N LEU A 579 -11.75 24.71 -4.81
CA LEU A 579 -12.17 25.89 -4.07
C LEU A 579 -12.23 27.12 -5.00
N ALA A 580 -11.20 27.34 -5.82
CA ALA A 580 -11.17 28.43 -6.79
C ALA A 580 -12.30 28.31 -7.83
N TRP A 581 -12.64 27.09 -8.25
CA TRP A 581 -13.78 26.86 -9.14
C TRP A 581 -15.13 27.13 -8.45
N LEU A 582 -15.27 26.76 -7.17
CA LEU A 582 -16.47 27.08 -6.39
C LEU A 582 -16.65 28.59 -6.21
N GLU A 583 -15.59 29.32 -5.86
CA GLU A 583 -15.61 30.79 -5.79
C GLU A 583 -16.06 31.41 -7.12
N LYS A 584 -15.44 31.02 -8.24
CA LYS A 584 -15.84 31.52 -9.57
C LYS A 584 -17.30 31.24 -9.90
N ARG A 585 -17.81 30.07 -9.51
CA ARG A 585 -19.23 29.72 -9.70
C ARG A 585 -20.15 30.56 -8.84
N ILE A 586 -19.81 30.77 -7.57
CA ILE A 586 -20.59 31.61 -6.66
C ILE A 586 -20.62 33.03 -7.20
N ASP A 587 -19.46 33.58 -7.58
CA ASP A 587 -19.34 34.91 -8.17
C ASP A 587 -20.20 35.04 -9.44
N HIS A 588 -20.11 34.08 -10.35
CA HIS A 588 -20.97 34.04 -11.54
C HIS A 588 -22.47 34.01 -11.20
N CYS A 589 -22.88 33.20 -10.23
CA CYS A 589 -24.29 33.11 -9.81
C CYS A 589 -24.79 34.41 -9.17
N LEU A 590 -23.96 35.10 -8.39
CA LEU A 590 -24.32 36.37 -7.75
C LEU A 590 -24.45 37.52 -8.77
N HIS A 591 -23.67 37.48 -9.85
CA HIS A 591 -23.70 38.48 -10.92
C HIS A 591 -24.65 38.12 -12.08
N SER A 592 -25.20 36.91 -12.08
CA SER A 592 -26.22 36.51 -13.05
C SER A 592 -27.57 37.06 -12.62
N THR A 593 -28.13 37.99 -13.39
CA THR A 593 -29.55 38.32 -13.26
C THR A 593 -30.36 37.06 -13.53
N PRO A 594 -31.20 36.58 -12.60
CA PRO A 594 -32.07 35.46 -12.90
C PRO A 594 -32.88 35.81 -14.15
N PRO A 595 -33.07 34.86 -15.09
CA PRO A 595 -34.02 35.09 -16.18
C PRO A 595 -35.34 35.54 -15.56
N SER A 596 -36.06 36.47 -16.20
CA SER A 596 -37.39 36.86 -15.74
C SER A 596 -38.27 35.60 -15.72
N ILE A 597 -38.36 34.96 -14.55
CA ILE A 597 -39.23 33.82 -14.34
C ILE A 597 -40.63 34.40 -14.37
N SER A 598 -41.24 34.45 -15.55
CA SER A 598 -42.69 34.47 -15.61
C SER A 598 -43.15 33.07 -15.25
N CYS A 599 -43.20 32.80 -13.95
CA CYS A 599 -43.87 31.62 -13.45
C CYS A 599 -45.34 31.74 -13.85
N ASP A 600 -45.90 30.74 -14.52
CA ASP A 600 -47.33 30.72 -14.87
C ASP A 600 -48.24 30.77 -13.62
N PHE A 601 -47.72 30.37 -12.45
CA PHE A 601 -48.38 30.56 -11.14
C PHE A 601 -48.45 32.03 -10.68
N CYS A 602 -47.55 32.89 -11.17
CA CYS A 602 -47.54 34.33 -10.84
C CYS A 602 -48.34 35.17 -11.86
N ARG A 603 -48.91 34.54 -12.91
CA ARG A 603 -49.72 35.21 -13.93
C ARG A 603 -51.23 35.12 -13.70
N GLY A 604 -51.69 34.35 -12.71
CA GLY A 604 -53.10 34.27 -12.33
C GLY A 604 -53.40 35.20 -11.16
N ASP A 605 -54.21 36.23 -11.43
CA ASP A 605 -54.98 37.05 -10.49
C ASP A 605 -54.69 38.55 -10.57
N THR A 606 -54.74 39.11 -11.78
CA THR A 606 -55.34 40.44 -11.96
C THR A 606 -56.16 40.47 -13.25
N ALA A 607 -57.46 40.74 -13.09
CA ALA A 607 -58.51 40.99 -14.09
C ALA A 607 -59.19 39.77 -14.76
N SER A 608 -60.38 39.35 -14.28
CA SER A 608 -61.68 39.90 -14.74
C SER A 608 -62.87 38.98 -14.36
N HIS A 609 -63.59 39.30 -13.28
CA HIS A 609 -65.05 39.49 -13.17
C HIS A 609 -65.54 39.45 -11.72
#